data_AF-A0A968VRQ8-F1
#
_entry.id   AF-A0A968VRQ8-F1
#
_cell.length_a   1.000
_cell.length_b   1.000
_cell.length_c   1.000
_cell.angle_alpha   90.00
_cell.angle_beta   90.00
_cell.angle_gamma   90.00
#
_symmetry.space_group_name_H-M   'P 1'
#
loop_
_entity.id
_entity.type
_entity.pdbx_description
1 polymer ?
#
loop_
_entity_poly.entity_id
_entity_poly.type
_entity_poly.pdbx_seq_one_letter_code
_entity_poly.pdbx_strand_id
1 'polypeptide(L)'
;MLWALLLIVLLRLILPTLAQRVGVALPNYAAGGLALLSAVAFAMRYGGRLYPHAMHGDIGWHTNRFNEALWGTVYILSRNRGIDFAYPPGPYLLVAPFTLVGVEVPMLLQFGAALLDALSAVLIYVLATKAARPAVGLLAAAIYTLTAATFMTTWWSFDTHIYSQFLLLLALTSVVLASERWQGAVSQPKRRWILVSGMALLLVFVGHFGFFINTALLGALALAAALVPLVRGVKGARNLLIPAALAYSGALILAIGFFYSAYVPLLLAQAQTAASGGLTELADKEPIGRDLLWRNLWQAGFVAHYGLFPVLLAPMGTWLLVRQARSERNLAAAVICALMLATFVVSALFAAMPFITQVNSSTRWLMFAGWAIAVASALAIDRLWRWSWINKLAVGAMALFVLGNTAYYWLGPMLWRIRPPEPF
;
A
#
# COMPACT_ATOMS: atom_id res chain seq x y z
N MET A 1 -14.48 20.91 -5.29
CA MET A 1 -13.55 21.63 -6.20
C MET A 1 -12.53 22.48 -5.44
N LEU A 2 -12.95 23.38 -4.53
CA LEU A 2 -12.05 24.24 -3.74
C LEU A 2 -10.93 23.47 -2.99
N TRP A 3 -11.27 22.37 -2.30
CA TRP A 3 -10.28 21.55 -1.59
C TRP A 3 -9.20 20.93 -2.51
N ALA A 4 -9.56 20.54 -3.73
CA ALA A 4 -8.60 20.02 -4.70
C ALA A 4 -7.66 21.12 -5.20
N LEU A 5 -8.18 22.34 -5.42
CA LEU A 5 -7.36 23.50 -5.79
C LEU A 5 -6.40 23.89 -4.65
N LEU A 6 -6.89 23.89 -3.40
CA LEU A 6 -6.04 24.11 -2.23
C LEU A 6 -4.94 23.07 -2.14
N LEU A 7 -5.25 21.79 -2.39
CA LEU A 7 -4.26 20.71 -2.43
C LEU A 7 -3.19 20.98 -3.50
N ILE A 8 -3.55 21.45 -4.71
CA ILE A 8 -2.58 21.82 -5.74
C ILE A 8 -1.64 22.91 -5.22
N VAL A 9 -2.18 23.98 -4.65
CA VAL A 9 -1.38 25.11 -4.14
C VAL A 9 -0.43 24.63 -3.04
N LEU A 10 -0.93 23.88 -2.05
CA LEU A 10 -0.13 23.35 -0.96
C LEU A 10 0.98 22.41 -1.46
N LEU A 11 0.67 21.50 -2.39
CA LEU A 11 1.66 20.59 -2.96
C LEU A 11 2.71 21.34 -3.78
N ARG A 12 2.33 22.35 -4.56
CA ARG A 12 3.27 23.19 -5.30
C ARG A 12 4.23 23.94 -4.39
N LEU A 13 3.77 24.38 -3.22
CA LEU A 13 4.59 25.07 -2.22
C LEU A 13 5.50 24.11 -1.45
N ILE A 14 4.98 22.95 -1.05
CA ILE A 14 5.65 22.06 -0.08
C ILE A 14 6.57 21.05 -0.78
N LEU A 15 6.16 20.48 -1.92
CA LEU A 15 6.89 19.37 -2.56
C LEU A 15 8.33 19.72 -2.96
N PRO A 16 8.65 20.91 -3.52
CA PRO A 16 10.03 21.25 -3.86
C PRO A 16 10.97 21.20 -2.64
N THR A 17 10.55 21.78 -1.52
CA THR A 17 11.33 21.78 -0.28
C THR A 17 11.49 20.38 0.29
N LEU A 18 10.42 19.57 0.29
CA LEU A 18 10.50 18.19 0.75
C LEU A 18 11.42 17.34 -0.14
N ALA A 19 11.26 17.42 -1.46
CA ALA A 19 12.08 16.70 -2.43
C ALA A 19 13.56 17.02 -2.27
N GLN A 20 13.91 18.30 -2.06
CA GLN A 20 15.28 18.72 -1.76
C GLN A 20 15.80 18.09 -0.46
N ARG A 21 15.00 18.10 0.63
CA ARG A 21 15.40 17.52 1.92
C ARG A 21 15.65 16.01 1.85
N VAL A 22 14.89 15.29 1.03
CA VAL A 22 15.04 13.84 0.85
C VAL A 22 15.96 13.45 -0.31
N GLY A 23 16.51 14.44 -1.04
CA GLY A 23 17.42 14.22 -2.15
C GLY A 23 16.77 13.48 -3.32
N VAL A 24 15.56 13.88 -3.70
CA VAL A 24 14.81 13.34 -4.85
C VAL A 24 14.69 14.43 -5.90
N ALA A 25 15.03 14.11 -7.15
CA ALA A 25 14.86 15.05 -8.25
C ALA A 25 13.36 15.32 -8.50
N LEU A 26 12.96 16.59 -8.50
CA LEU A 26 11.59 17.03 -8.77
C LEU A 26 11.58 18.18 -9.77
N PRO A 27 11.73 17.90 -11.08
CA PRO A 27 11.61 18.93 -12.10
C PRO A 27 10.20 19.52 -12.15
N ASN A 28 10.04 20.73 -12.69
CA ASN A 28 8.77 21.47 -12.68
C ASN A 28 7.59 20.69 -13.30
N TYR A 29 7.83 19.89 -14.34
CA TYR A 29 6.80 19.05 -14.95
C TYR A 29 6.34 17.94 -13.99
N ALA A 30 7.24 17.36 -13.20
CA ALA A 30 6.92 16.33 -12.23
C ALA A 30 6.20 16.92 -11.02
N ALA A 31 6.63 18.08 -10.52
CA ALA A 31 5.90 18.81 -9.47
C ALA A 31 4.46 19.14 -9.91
N GLY A 32 4.28 19.59 -11.15
CA GLY A 32 2.96 19.86 -11.70
C GLY A 32 2.11 18.63 -11.93
N GLY A 33 2.71 17.59 -12.50
CA GLY A 33 2.06 16.31 -12.70
C GLY A 33 1.59 15.69 -11.38
N LEU A 34 2.43 15.70 -10.34
CA LEU A 34 2.05 15.16 -9.02
C LEU A 34 0.94 15.98 -8.37
N ALA A 35 1.02 17.32 -8.40
CA ALA A 35 -0.03 18.17 -7.87
C ALA A 35 -1.37 17.90 -8.58
N LEU A 36 -1.34 17.78 -9.92
CA LEU A 36 -2.52 17.45 -10.71
C LEU A 36 -3.05 16.05 -10.39
N LEU A 37 -2.19 15.03 -10.39
CA LEU A 37 -2.58 13.64 -10.10
C LEU A 37 -3.20 13.52 -8.71
N SER A 38 -2.58 14.11 -7.68
CA SER A 38 -3.13 14.12 -6.33
C SER A 38 -4.46 14.88 -6.26
N ALA A 39 -4.59 16.01 -6.94
CA ALA A 39 -5.85 16.77 -6.96
C ALA A 39 -6.98 16.01 -7.67
N VAL A 40 -6.70 15.38 -8.81
CA VAL A 40 -7.65 14.54 -9.55
C VAL A 40 -8.02 13.32 -8.71
N ALA A 41 -7.03 12.63 -8.13
CA ALA A 41 -7.24 11.49 -7.25
C ALA A 41 -8.17 11.85 -6.08
N PHE A 42 -7.86 12.95 -5.38
CA PHE A 42 -8.67 13.46 -4.27
C PHE A 42 -10.08 13.82 -4.72
N ALA A 43 -10.22 14.58 -5.81
CA ALA A 43 -11.51 15.01 -6.34
C ALA A 43 -12.39 13.81 -6.73
N MET A 44 -11.83 12.78 -7.36
CA MET A 44 -12.59 11.60 -7.76
C MET A 44 -12.98 10.72 -6.56
N ARG A 45 -12.10 10.58 -5.56
CA ARG A 45 -12.34 9.74 -4.37
C ARG A 45 -13.32 10.38 -3.40
N TYR A 46 -13.09 11.64 -3.06
CA TYR A 46 -13.95 12.37 -2.14
C TYR A 46 -15.19 12.89 -2.83
N GLY A 47 -15.04 13.53 -3.99
CA GLY A 47 -16.15 14.10 -4.75
C GLY A 47 -17.17 13.06 -5.22
N GLY A 48 -16.71 11.85 -5.59
CA GLY A 48 -17.61 10.75 -5.93
C GLY A 48 -18.53 10.35 -4.76
N ARG A 49 -18.03 10.41 -3.51
CA ARG A 49 -18.81 10.11 -2.30
C ARG A 49 -19.80 11.21 -1.92
N LEU A 50 -19.61 12.44 -2.42
CA LEU A 50 -20.56 13.54 -2.21
C LEU A 50 -21.82 13.42 -3.08
N TYR A 51 -21.82 12.53 -4.07
CA TYR A 51 -23.00 12.29 -4.90
C TYR A 51 -24.10 11.62 -4.06
N PRO A 52 -25.33 12.18 -3.98
CA PRO A 52 -26.37 11.70 -3.06
C PRO A 52 -26.75 10.22 -3.22
N HIS A 53 -26.59 9.67 -4.42
CA HIS A 53 -26.89 8.27 -4.69
C HIS A 53 -25.68 7.35 -4.66
N ALA A 54 -24.50 7.83 -4.30
CA ALA A 54 -23.30 7.01 -4.20
C ALA A 54 -23.47 5.85 -3.21
N MET A 55 -22.77 4.75 -3.48
CA MET A 55 -22.62 3.66 -2.52
C MET A 55 -21.93 4.18 -1.24
N HIS A 56 -22.53 3.89 -0.08
CA HIS A 56 -22.05 4.38 1.22
C HIS A 56 -20.87 3.54 1.76
N GLY A 57 -20.71 2.30 1.30
CA GLY A 57 -19.70 1.37 1.82
C GLY A 57 -19.86 1.13 3.32
N ASP A 58 -18.74 0.92 4.00
CA ASP A 58 -18.67 0.60 5.43
C ASP A 58 -18.52 1.83 6.33
N ILE A 59 -18.87 3.04 5.86
CA ILE A 59 -18.61 4.27 6.62
C ILE A 59 -19.31 4.30 7.99
N GLY A 60 -20.53 3.77 8.07
CA GLY A 60 -21.25 3.67 9.34
C GLY A 60 -20.53 2.76 10.34
N TRP A 61 -19.98 1.64 9.85
CA TRP A 61 -19.19 0.74 10.68
C TRP A 61 -17.89 1.41 11.15
N HIS A 62 -17.17 2.10 10.27
CA HIS A 62 -15.97 2.86 10.66
C HIS A 62 -16.27 3.99 11.66
N THR A 63 -17.42 4.65 11.53
CA THR A 63 -17.88 5.68 12.47
C THR A 63 -18.09 5.09 13.87
N ASN A 64 -18.74 3.93 13.96
CA ASN A 64 -18.92 3.25 15.24
C ASN A 64 -17.59 2.85 15.88
N ARG A 65 -16.67 2.27 15.11
CA ARG A 65 -15.34 1.88 15.62
C ARG A 65 -14.48 3.08 16.00
N PHE A 66 -14.62 4.19 15.29
CA PHE A 66 -13.98 5.45 15.67
C PHE A 66 -14.49 5.94 17.04
N ASN A 67 -15.81 5.94 17.25
CA ASN A 67 -16.41 6.37 18.52
C ASN A 67 -16.01 5.44 19.69
N GLU A 68 -15.98 4.12 19.47
CA GLU A 68 -15.45 3.16 20.45
C GLU A 68 -14.02 3.49 20.86
N ALA A 69 -13.13 3.73 19.88
CA ALA A 69 -11.75 4.12 20.15
C ALA A 69 -11.65 5.46 20.90
N LEU A 70 -12.48 6.44 20.53
CA LEU A 70 -12.53 7.76 21.17
C LEU A 70 -13.01 7.66 22.63
N TRP A 71 -13.91 6.75 22.94
CA TRP A 71 -14.37 6.45 24.30
C TRP A 71 -13.43 5.52 25.09
N GLY A 72 -12.24 5.23 24.56
CA GLY A 72 -11.20 4.47 25.25
C GLY A 72 -11.23 2.96 25.00
N THR A 73 -12.13 2.45 24.15
CA THR A 73 -12.12 1.04 23.74
C THR A 73 -11.08 0.84 22.64
N VAL A 74 -9.85 0.58 23.05
CA VAL A 74 -8.73 0.35 22.11
C VAL A 74 -8.63 -1.10 21.64
N TYR A 75 -9.03 -2.07 22.47
CA TYR A 75 -9.02 -3.49 22.11
C TYR A 75 -10.32 -3.89 21.41
N ILE A 76 -10.43 -3.55 20.13
CA ILE A 76 -11.60 -3.82 19.31
C ILE A 76 -11.49 -5.22 18.70
N LEU A 77 -12.55 -6.01 18.82
CA LEU A 77 -12.71 -7.27 18.10
C LEU A 77 -13.59 -7.04 16.86
N SER A 78 -13.18 -7.60 15.73
CA SER A 78 -13.99 -7.61 14.52
C SER A 78 -14.12 -9.04 13.99
N ARG A 79 -15.18 -9.30 13.23
CA ARG A 79 -15.38 -10.56 12.53
C ARG A 79 -15.37 -10.33 11.03
N ASN A 80 -14.57 -11.11 10.31
CA ASN A 80 -14.58 -11.09 8.85
C ASN A 80 -14.70 -12.51 8.34
N ARG A 81 -15.75 -12.76 7.54
CA ARG A 81 -16.03 -14.06 6.93
C ARG A 81 -16.03 -15.24 7.92
N GLY A 82 -16.55 -15.01 9.13
CA GLY A 82 -16.65 -16.02 10.19
C GLY A 82 -15.48 -16.02 11.18
N ILE A 83 -14.35 -15.41 10.82
CA ILE A 83 -13.15 -15.40 11.66
C ILE A 83 -13.07 -14.11 12.45
N ASP A 84 -12.98 -14.23 13.77
CA ASP A 84 -12.70 -13.09 14.66
C ASP A 84 -11.24 -12.64 14.52
N PHE A 85 -10.96 -11.36 14.65
CA PHE A 85 -9.58 -10.84 14.59
C PHE A 85 -9.45 -9.54 15.35
N ALA A 86 -8.24 -9.30 15.83
CA ALA A 86 -7.87 -8.04 16.45
C ALA A 86 -8.03 -6.91 15.43
N TYR A 87 -8.79 -5.87 15.77
CA TYR A 87 -9.04 -4.73 14.90
C TYR A 87 -8.29 -3.49 15.40
N PRO A 88 -7.09 -3.19 14.86
CA PRO A 88 -6.26 -2.13 15.40
C PRO A 88 -6.89 -0.74 15.23
N PRO A 89 -6.94 0.10 16.28
CA PRO A 89 -7.59 1.42 16.22
C PRO A 89 -6.65 2.53 15.75
N GLY A 90 -5.40 2.22 15.37
CA GLY A 90 -4.37 3.22 15.07
C GLY A 90 -4.82 4.34 14.12
N PRO A 91 -5.49 4.05 12.99
CA PRO A 91 -5.97 5.10 12.09
C PRO A 91 -7.01 6.02 12.73
N TYR A 92 -7.88 5.49 13.59
CA TYR A 92 -8.86 6.30 14.30
C TYR A 92 -8.17 7.24 15.30
N LEU A 93 -7.18 6.74 16.03
CA LEU A 93 -6.40 7.55 16.97
C LEU A 93 -5.59 8.65 16.26
N LEU A 94 -5.10 8.39 15.04
CA LEU A 94 -4.45 9.42 14.22
C LEU A 94 -5.42 10.51 13.75
N VAL A 95 -6.68 10.15 13.50
CA VAL A 95 -7.71 11.07 13.02
C VAL A 95 -8.42 11.81 14.16
N ALA A 96 -8.46 11.22 15.37
CA ALA A 96 -9.18 11.73 16.53
C ALA A 96 -8.94 13.22 16.84
N PRO A 97 -7.71 13.76 16.83
CA PRO A 97 -7.47 15.17 17.12
C PRO A 97 -8.18 16.14 16.17
N PHE A 98 -8.48 15.72 14.94
CA PHE A 98 -9.12 16.58 13.94
C PHE A 98 -10.64 16.74 14.14
N THR A 99 -11.24 15.99 15.06
CA THR A 99 -12.63 16.22 15.50
C THR A 99 -12.81 17.59 16.15
N LEU A 100 -11.73 18.16 16.70
CA LEU A 100 -11.73 19.51 17.29
C LEU A 100 -12.01 20.62 16.26
N VAL A 101 -11.93 20.33 14.95
CA VAL A 101 -12.29 21.26 13.88
C VAL A 101 -13.82 21.39 13.73
N GLY A 102 -14.61 20.54 14.39
CA GLY A 102 -16.08 20.57 14.35
C GLY A 102 -16.67 19.91 13.10
N VAL A 103 -15.88 19.10 12.38
CA VAL A 103 -16.35 18.31 11.23
C VAL A 103 -16.93 16.99 11.72
N GLU A 104 -18.04 16.55 11.13
CA GLU A 104 -18.65 15.26 11.45
C GLU A 104 -17.69 14.09 11.19
N VAL A 105 -17.70 13.08 12.07
CA VAL A 105 -16.79 11.93 12.01
C VAL A 105 -16.83 11.20 10.66
N PRO A 106 -17.99 10.87 10.06
CA PRO A 106 -18.02 10.24 8.74
C PRO A 106 -17.29 11.08 7.69
N MET A 107 -17.56 12.38 7.65
CA MET A 107 -16.94 13.30 6.70
C MET A 107 -15.43 13.38 6.91
N LEU A 108 -14.98 13.44 8.17
CA LEU A 108 -13.57 13.47 8.53
C LEU A 108 -12.83 12.20 8.09
N LEU A 109 -13.40 11.03 8.36
CA LEU A 109 -12.84 9.73 7.97
C LEU A 109 -12.72 9.62 6.44
N GLN A 110 -13.79 9.96 5.72
CA GLN A 110 -13.82 9.89 4.26
C GLN A 110 -12.88 10.91 3.61
N PHE A 111 -12.84 12.14 4.13
CA PHE A 111 -11.94 13.18 3.65
C PHE A 111 -10.47 12.79 3.87
N GLY A 112 -10.14 12.34 5.08
CA GLY A 112 -8.78 11.93 5.41
C GLY A 112 -8.32 10.72 4.60
N ALA A 113 -9.18 9.71 4.40
CA ALA A 113 -8.89 8.57 3.55
C ALA A 113 -8.62 9.00 2.10
N ALA A 114 -9.48 9.84 1.52
CA ALA A 114 -9.29 10.36 0.17
C ALA A 114 -8.02 11.21 0.02
N LEU A 115 -7.69 12.02 1.04
CA LEU A 115 -6.48 12.84 1.06
C LEU A 115 -5.23 11.98 1.13
N LEU A 116 -5.17 11.01 2.04
CA LEU A 116 -4.00 10.14 2.17
C LEU A 116 -3.79 9.30 0.91
N ASP A 117 -4.85 8.75 0.32
CA ASP A 117 -4.70 7.98 -0.91
C ASP A 117 -4.25 8.85 -2.10
N ALA A 118 -4.69 10.12 -2.16
CA ALA A 118 -4.17 11.08 -3.13
C ALA A 118 -2.69 11.42 -2.90
N LEU A 119 -2.25 11.50 -1.64
CA LEU A 119 -0.86 11.76 -1.26
C LEU A 119 0.05 10.54 -1.46
N SER A 120 -0.49 9.31 -1.50
CA SER A 120 0.24 8.10 -1.87
C SER A 120 0.98 8.24 -3.21
N ALA A 121 0.44 9.03 -4.15
CA ALA A 121 1.10 9.35 -5.42
C ALA A 121 2.52 9.92 -5.25
N VAL A 122 2.70 10.78 -4.24
CA VAL A 122 3.99 11.42 -3.93
C VAL A 122 4.99 10.38 -3.41
N LEU A 123 4.55 9.46 -2.56
CA LEU A 123 5.40 8.40 -2.01
C LEU A 123 5.82 7.40 -3.10
N ILE A 124 4.90 7.02 -3.98
CA ILE A 124 5.19 6.19 -5.15
C ILE A 124 6.21 6.87 -6.06
N TYR A 125 6.04 8.17 -6.32
CA TYR A 125 7.00 8.95 -7.09
C TYR A 125 8.40 8.92 -6.48
N VAL A 126 8.51 9.11 -5.16
CA VAL A 126 9.80 9.05 -4.44
C VAL A 126 10.44 7.67 -4.60
N LEU A 127 9.68 6.60 -4.35
CA LEU A 127 10.18 5.22 -4.49
C LEU A 127 10.70 4.96 -5.92
N ALA A 128 9.89 5.25 -6.94
CA ALA A 128 10.28 5.04 -8.32
C ALA A 128 11.47 5.94 -8.76
N THR A 129 11.53 7.19 -8.32
CA THR A 129 12.61 8.13 -8.69
C THR A 129 13.94 7.82 -7.98
N LYS A 130 13.90 7.09 -6.85
CA LYS A 130 15.13 6.58 -6.22
C LYS A 130 15.76 5.42 -7.00
N ALA A 131 14.94 4.67 -7.75
CA ALA A 131 15.41 3.61 -8.63
C ALA A 131 15.63 4.06 -10.08
N ALA A 132 14.94 5.11 -10.55
CA ALA A 132 14.92 5.50 -11.96
C ALA A 132 14.78 7.01 -12.15
N ARG A 133 14.58 7.45 -13.40
CA ARG A 133 14.42 8.88 -13.72
C ARG A 133 13.06 9.45 -13.26
N PRO A 134 12.95 10.77 -13.00
CA PRO A 134 11.70 11.44 -12.60
C PRO A 134 10.47 11.15 -13.48
N ALA A 135 10.65 10.99 -14.79
CA ALA A 135 9.55 10.65 -15.69
C ALA A 135 8.93 9.28 -15.38
N VAL A 136 9.74 8.29 -14.99
CA VAL A 136 9.25 6.98 -14.54
C VAL A 136 8.56 7.12 -13.19
N GLY A 137 9.09 7.98 -12.31
CA GLY A 137 8.46 8.31 -11.04
C GLY A 137 7.03 8.84 -11.22
N LEU A 138 6.84 9.79 -12.13
CA LEU A 138 5.54 10.37 -12.41
C LEU A 138 4.59 9.34 -13.04
N LEU A 139 5.11 8.50 -13.94
CA LEU A 139 4.33 7.42 -14.55
C LEU A 139 3.88 6.38 -13.51
N ALA A 140 4.75 5.98 -12.59
CA ALA A 140 4.40 5.06 -11.50
C ALA A 140 3.29 5.65 -10.61
N ALA A 141 3.40 6.95 -10.27
CA ALA A 141 2.38 7.66 -9.51
C ALA A 141 1.03 7.69 -10.26
N ALA A 142 1.06 7.91 -11.58
CA ALA A 142 -0.14 7.86 -12.41
C ALA A 142 -0.78 6.46 -12.44
N ILE A 143 0.01 5.40 -12.64
CA ILE A 143 -0.49 4.02 -12.65
C ILE A 143 -1.12 3.66 -11.30
N TYR A 144 -0.45 4.00 -10.19
CA TYR A 144 -0.97 3.72 -8.86
C TYR A 144 -2.30 4.44 -8.59
N THR A 145 -2.41 5.72 -8.98
CA THR A 145 -3.59 6.56 -8.69
C THR A 145 -4.77 6.34 -9.62
N LEU A 146 -4.51 5.97 -10.88
CA LEU A 146 -5.50 5.86 -11.95
C LEU A 146 -5.91 4.42 -12.25
N THR A 147 -5.46 3.44 -11.45
CA THR A 147 -5.99 2.07 -11.50
C THR A 147 -7.16 1.92 -10.54
N ALA A 148 -8.15 1.11 -10.94
CA ALA A 148 -9.38 0.84 -10.18
C ALA A 148 -9.15 0.32 -8.75
N ALA A 149 -8.01 -0.31 -8.47
CA ALA A 149 -7.64 -0.86 -7.17
C ALA A 149 -7.95 0.10 -6.00
N THR A 150 -7.48 1.34 -6.11
CA THR A 150 -7.67 2.37 -5.07
C THR A 150 -9.06 3.01 -5.07
N PHE A 151 -9.77 2.96 -6.19
CA PHE A 151 -11.18 3.38 -6.25
C PHE A 151 -12.09 2.37 -5.56
N MET A 152 -11.82 1.08 -5.67
CA MET A 152 -12.64 0.05 -5.03
C MET A 152 -12.55 0.12 -3.50
N THR A 153 -11.35 0.32 -2.93
CA THR A 153 -11.21 0.54 -1.48
C THR A 153 -11.96 1.80 -1.03
N THR A 154 -11.99 2.82 -1.88
CA THR A 154 -12.76 4.04 -1.66
C THR A 154 -14.26 3.76 -1.68
N TRP A 155 -14.81 3.02 -2.63
CA TRP A 155 -16.25 2.74 -2.66
C TRP A 155 -16.75 1.84 -1.55
N TRP A 156 -15.91 0.89 -1.11
CA TRP A 156 -16.20 0.08 0.06
C TRP A 156 -16.03 0.83 1.38
N SER A 157 -15.53 2.07 1.36
CA SER A 157 -15.15 2.83 2.55
C SER A 157 -14.26 2.05 3.51
N PHE A 158 -13.29 1.28 2.98
CA PHE A 158 -12.31 0.57 3.79
C PHE A 158 -11.29 1.56 4.37
N ASP A 159 -11.71 2.43 5.28
CA ASP A 159 -10.92 3.60 5.64
C ASP A 159 -9.61 3.19 6.32
N THR A 160 -9.65 2.36 7.37
CA THR A 160 -8.42 1.86 8.05
C THR A 160 -7.45 1.16 7.10
N HIS A 161 -7.96 0.58 6.02
CA HIS A 161 -7.14 0.02 4.95
C HIS A 161 -6.36 1.10 4.20
N ILE A 162 -7.06 2.14 3.77
CA ILE A 162 -6.50 3.25 3.00
C ILE A 162 -5.44 3.97 3.85
N TYR A 163 -5.75 4.25 5.12
CA TYR A 163 -4.78 4.79 6.08
C TYR A 163 -3.55 3.88 6.18
N SER A 164 -3.75 2.57 6.38
CA SER A 164 -2.65 1.61 6.53
C SER A 164 -1.84 1.42 5.24
N GLN A 165 -2.46 1.55 4.08
CA GLN A 165 -1.80 1.50 2.79
C GLN A 165 -0.90 2.71 2.59
N PHE A 166 -1.38 3.91 2.93
CA PHE A 166 -0.56 5.11 2.95
C PHE A 166 0.60 4.98 3.96
N LEU A 167 0.34 4.51 5.18
CA LEU A 167 1.35 4.29 6.21
C LEU A 167 2.40 3.26 5.77
N LEU A 168 2.01 2.21 5.04
CA LEU A 168 2.95 1.26 4.43
C LEU A 168 3.85 1.96 3.44
N LEU A 169 3.29 2.75 2.51
CA LEU A 169 4.09 3.51 1.55
C LEU A 169 5.06 4.46 2.25
N LEU A 170 4.62 5.09 3.36
CA LEU A 170 5.46 5.95 4.17
C LEU A 170 6.60 5.17 4.83
N ALA A 171 6.32 3.99 5.38
CA ALA A 171 7.31 3.10 5.98
C ALA A 171 8.33 2.58 4.94
N LEU A 172 7.87 2.15 3.76
CA LEU A 172 8.74 1.72 2.67
C LEU A 172 9.63 2.88 2.20
N THR A 173 9.03 4.06 2.01
CA THR A 173 9.77 5.27 1.62
C THR A 173 10.79 5.65 2.69
N SER A 174 10.43 5.62 3.98
CA SER A 174 11.35 5.96 5.05
C SER A 174 12.51 4.97 5.14
N VAL A 175 12.27 3.66 4.94
CA VAL A 175 13.33 2.63 4.91
C VAL A 175 14.27 2.85 3.73
N VAL A 176 13.74 3.14 2.54
CA VAL A 176 14.57 3.43 1.35
C VAL A 176 15.43 4.67 1.58
N LEU A 177 14.84 5.77 2.07
CA LEU A 177 15.59 6.99 2.39
C LEU A 177 16.61 6.78 3.53
N ALA A 178 16.24 6.01 4.54
CA ALA A 178 17.10 5.67 5.67
C ALA A 178 18.29 4.82 5.24
N SER A 179 18.12 3.92 4.27
CA SER A 179 19.19 3.03 3.79
C SER A 179 20.43 3.78 3.31
N GLU A 180 20.24 4.87 2.55
CA GLU A 180 21.31 5.75 2.08
C GLU A 180 22.04 6.44 3.25
N ARG A 181 21.29 6.83 4.29
CA ARG A 181 21.83 7.51 5.47
C ARG A 181 22.53 6.55 6.43
N TRP A 182 22.07 5.30 6.51
CA TRP A 182 22.68 4.27 7.35
C TRP A 182 24.03 3.80 6.81
N GLN A 183 24.20 3.79 5.48
CA GLN A 183 25.49 3.49 4.81
C GLN A 183 26.48 4.66 4.80
N GLY A 184 26.01 5.91 4.96
CA GLY A 184 26.87 7.09 4.92
C GLY A 184 28.00 7.09 5.96
N ALA A 185 29.16 7.61 5.56
CA ALA A 185 30.36 7.75 6.41
C ALA A 185 30.21 8.85 7.49
N VAL A 186 29.25 9.77 7.30
CA VAL A 186 29.00 10.89 8.21
C VAL A 186 28.00 10.48 9.28
N SER A 187 28.29 10.86 10.53
CA SER A 187 27.48 10.70 11.75
C SER A 187 26.14 11.43 11.73
N GLN A 188 25.49 11.58 10.58
CA GLN A 188 24.07 11.92 10.55
C GLN A 188 23.32 10.95 11.47
N PRO A 189 22.35 11.41 12.27
CA PRO A 189 21.85 10.62 13.38
C PRO A 189 21.10 9.39 12.85
N LYS A 190 21.80 8.26 12.69
CA LYS A 190 21.25 6.95 12.28
C LYS A 190 20.04 6.61 13.17
N ARG A 191 20.14 6.97 14.45
CA ARG A 191 19.07 6.88 15.45
C ARG A 191 17.78 7.57 15.01
N ARG A 192 17.84 8.77 14.42
CA ARG A 192 16.65 9.48 13.93
C ARG A 192 15.94 8.68 12.84
N TRP A 193 16.69 8.12 11.89
CA TRP A 193 16.11 7.33 10.80
C TRP A 193 15.63 5.95 11.24
N ILE A 194 16.26 5.35 12.26
CA ILE A 194 15.73 4.16 12.95
C ILE A 194 14.38 4.48 13.59
N LEU A 195 14.29 5.60 14.33
CA LEU A 195 13.06 6.02 15.01
C LEU A 195 11.95 6.37 14.01
N VAL A 196 12.25 7.11 12.94
CA VAL A 196 11.27 7.47 11.91
C VAL A 196 10.74 6.21 11.21
N SER A 197 11.63 5.30 10.80
CA SER A 197 11.22 4.06 10.13
C SER A 197 10.47 3.13 11.08
N GLY A 198 10.93 3.00 12.33
CA GLY A 198 10.28 2.21 13.36
C GLY A 198 8.90 2.75 13.71
N MET A 199 8.73 4.08 13.83
CA MET A 199 7.43 4.70 14.06
C MET A 199 6.47 4.47 12.88
N ALA A 200 6.94 4.64 11.64
CA ALA A 200 6.12 4.37 10.47
C ALA A 200 5.68 2.90 10.42
N LEU A 201 6.59 1.95 10.69
CA LEU A 201 6.27 0.52 10.78
C LEU A 201 5.29 0.21 11.92
N LEU A 202 5.48 0.82 13.10
CA LEU A 202 4.58 0.66 14.23
C LEU A 202 3.16 1.08 13.85
N LEU A 203 3.00 2.24 13.20
CA LEU A 203 1.70 2.72 12.73
C LEU A 203 1.07 1.79 11.69
N VAL A 204 1.85 1.11 10.85
CA VAL A 204 1.33 0.06 9.95
C VAL A 204 0.84 -1.14 10.76
N PHE A 205 1.62 -1.60 11.75
CA PHE A 205 1.27 -2.74 12.58
C PHE A 205 0.03 -2.51 13.43
N VAL A 206 -0.17 -1.29 13.94
CA VAL A 206 -1.41 -0.92 14.65
C VAL A 206 -2.45 -0.26 13.73
N GLY A 207 -2.25 -0.35 12.42
CA GLY A 207 -3.08 0.28 11.40
C GLY A 207 -4.26 -0.59 10.97
N HIS A 208 -3.94 -1.81 10.54
CA HIS A 208 -4.89 -2.77 10.00
C HIS A 208 -4.31 -4.18 10.05
N PHE A 209 -5.09 -5.16 10.51
CA PHE A 209 -4.60 -6.53 10.74
C PHE A 209 -3.99 -7.20 9.50
N GLY A 210 -4.63 -7.08 8.33
CA GLY A 210 -4.07 -7.60 7.08
C GLY A 210 -2.72 -6.94 6.70
N PHE A 211 -2.54 -5.65 7.02
CA PHE A 211 -1.28 -4.95 6.77
C PHE A 211 -0.21 -5.31 7.79
N PHE A 212 -0.61 -5.59 9.03
CA PHE A 212 0.29 -6.16 10.03
C PHE A 212 0.92 -7.47 9.52
N ILE A 213 0.10 -8.44 9.11
CA ILE A 213 0.59 -9.74 8.63
C ILE A 213 1.48 -9.56 7.40
N ASN A 214 1.02 -8.83 6.38
CA ASN A 214 1.77 -8.64 5.14
C ASN A 214 3.10 -7.93 5.38
N THR A 215 3.12 -6.90 6.24
CA THR A 215 4.31 -6.08 6.52
C THR A 215 5.30 -6.82 7.43
N ALA A 216 4.80 -7.62 8.38
CA ALA A 216 5.66 -8.48 9.19
C ALA A 216 6.39 -9.50 8.31
N LEU A 217 5.67 -10.19 7.42
CA LEU A 217 6.30 -11.15 6.51
C LEU A 217 7.26 -10.46 5.52
N LEU A 218 6.88 -9.29 5.00
CA LEU A 218 7.75 -8.46 4.15
C LEU A 218 9.05 -8.09 4.85
N GLY A 219 8.97 -7.57 6.08
CA GLY A 219 10.13 -7.16 6.86
C GLY A 219 11.04 -8.34 7.19
N ALA A 220 10.47 -9.48 7.58
CA ALA A 220 11.23 -10.71 7.81
C ALA A 220 11.98 -11.18 6.56
N LEU A 221 11.30 -11.23 5.40
CA LEU A 221 11.93 -11.60 4.14
C LEU A 221 13.00 -10.60 3.68
N ALA A 222 12.76 -9.30 3.86
CA ALA A 222 13.72 -8.26 3.51
C ALA A 222 14.98 -8.34 4.40
N LEU A 223 14.83 -8.58 5.70
CA LEU A 223 15.95 -8.80 6.62
C LEU A 223 16.70 -10.10 6.29
N ALA A 224 15.99 -11.19 5.98
CA ALA A 224 16.60 -12.43 5.54
C ALA A 224 17.41 -12.25 4.25
N ALA A 225 16.88 -11.50 3.28
CA ALA A 225 17.62 -11.14 2.06
C ALA A 225 18.86 -10.29 2.37
N ALA A 226 18.78 -9.38 3.34
CA ALA A 226 19.91 -8.56 3.79
C ALA A 226 20.97 -9.34 4.59
N LEU A 227 20.67 -10.55 5.09
CA LEU A 227 21.68 -11.45 5.67
C LEU A 227 22.62 -12.04 4.62
N VAL A 228 22.17 -12.23 3.37
CA VAL A 228 23.00 -12.78 2.29
C VAL A 228 24.29 -11.97 2.05
N PRO A 229 24.26 -10.64 1.85
CA PRO A 229 25.49 -9.86 1.71
C PRO A 229 26.32 -9.82 3.00
N LEU A 230 25.70 -9.94 4.19
CA LEU A 230 26.43 -10.03 5.45
C LEU A 230 27.27 -11.31 5.52
N VAL A 231 26.66 -12.46 5.24
CA VAL A 231 27.32 -13.77 5.26
C VAL A 231 28.42 -13.84 4.18
N ARG A 232 28.23 -13.15 3.05
CA ARG A 232 29.24 -13.02 1.99
C ARG A 232 30.35 -12.00 2.29
N GLY A 233 30.38 -11.40 3.48
CA GLY A 233 31.44 -10.47 3.88
C GLY A 233 31.43 -9.14 3.13
N VAL A 234 30.29 -8.72 2.57
CA VAL A 234 30.18 -7.43 1.86
C VAL A 234 30.38 -6.28 2.86
N LYS A 235 31.42 -5.46 2.63
CA LYS A 235 31.74 -4.29 3.44
C LYS A 235 30.51 -3.38 3.53
N GLY A 236 30.15 -2.98 4.76
CA GLY A 236 28.99 -2.12 5.02
C GLY A 236 27.64 -2.83 5.12
N ALA A 237 27.53 -4.15 4.86
CA ALA A 237 26.25 -4.86 5.00
C ALA A 237 25.63 -4.71 6.41
N ARG A 238 26.47 -4.74 7.46
CA ARG A 238 26.07 -4.49 8.85
C ARG A 238 25.46 -3.11 9.07
N ASN A 239 25.97 -2.09 8.36
CA ASN A 239 25.50 -0.72 8.50
C ASN A 239 24.06 -0.55 8.00
N LEU A 240 23.61 -1.39 7.06
CA LEU A 240 22.23 -1.43 6.60
C LEU A 240 21.37 -2.34 7.48
N LEU A 241 21.85 -3.57 7.74
CA LEU A 241 21.07 -4.60 8.40
C LEU A 241 20.73 -4.23 9.84
N ILE A 242 21.69 -3.78 10.65
CA ILE A 242 21.46 -3.56 12.08
C ILE A 242 20.41 -2.46 12.31
N PRO A 243 20.51 -1.26 11.71
CA PRO A 243 19.46 -0.24 11.85
C PRO A 243 18.10 -0.69 11.34
N ALA A 244 18.05 -1.41 10.22
CA ALA A 244 16.80 -1.95 9.67
C ALA A 244 16.15 -2.96 10.62
N ALA A 245 16.95 -3.87 11.19
CA ALA A 245 16.51 -4.86 12.17
C ALA A 245 16.02 -4.18 13.46
N LEU A 246 16.72 -3.15 13.94
CA LEU A 246 16.30 -2.39 15.13
C LEU A 246 14.97 -1.66 14.88
N ALA A 247 14.81 -1.00 13.74
CA ALA A 247 13.57 -0.32 13.38
C ALA A 247 12.39 -1.30 13.27
N TYR A 248 12.61 -2.42 12.56
CA TYR A 248 11.60 -3.45 12.34
C TYR A 248 11.22 -4.19 13.62
N SER A 249 12.21 -4.79 14.29
CA SER A 249 11.96 -5.59 15.51
C SER A 249 11.46 -4.71 16.65
N GLY A 250 11.97 -3.48 16.78
CA GLY A 250 11.48 -2.53 17.78
C GLY A 250 9.99 -2.20 17.57
N ALA A 251 9.60 -1.88 16.34
CA ALA A 251 8.20 -1.63 16.00
C ALA A 251 7.31 -2.86 16.23
N LEU A 252 7.78 -4.04 15.83
CA LEU A 252 7.03 -5.29 15.96
C LEU A 252 6.84 -5.68 17.43
N ILE A 253 7.90 -5.61 18.24
CA ILE A 253 7.83 -5.89 19.69
C ILE A 253 6.89 -4.92 20.37
N LEU A 254 6.92 -3.62 20.02
CA LEU A 254 6.00 -2.64 20.58
C LEU A 254 4.54 -2.94 20.19
N ALA A 255 4.26 -3.22 18.91
CA ALA A 255 2.92 -3.57 18.47
C ALA A 255 2.39 -4.83 19.15
N ILE A 256 3.24 -5.86 19.29
CA ILE A 256 2.88 -7.09 19.98
C ILE A 256 2.66 -6.84 21.48
N GLY A 257 3.60 -6.19 22.14
CA GLY A 257 3.55 -5.95 23.59
C GLY A 257 2.35 -5.10 24.00
N PHE A 258 2.07 -4.01 23.27
CA PHE A 258 1.04 -3.04 23.64
C PHE A 258 -0.36 -3.33 23.07
N PHE A 259 -0.47 -4.05 21.95
CA PHE A 259 -1.76 -4.28 21.31
C PHE A 259 -2.08 -5.76 21.12
N TYR A 260 -1.24 -6.51 20.41
CA TYR A 260 -1.59 -7.90 20.06
C TYR A 260 -1.49 -8.90 21.22
N SER A 261 -0.78 -8.56 22.29
CA SER A 261 -0.69 -9.37 23.52
C SER A 261 -2.05 -9.67 24.13
N ALA A 262 -2.98 -8.71 24.06
CA ALA A 262 -4.37 -8.88 24.54
C ALA A 262 -5.16 -9.94 23.77
N TYR A 263 -4.73 -10.29 22.55
CA TYR A 263 -5.41 -11.25 21.67
C TYR A 263 -4.69 -12.60 21.59
N VAL A 264 -3.64 -12.83 22.40
CA VAL A 264 -2.94 -14.12 22.43
C VAL A 264 -3.89 -15.30 22.65
N PRO A 265 -4.85 -15.26 23.60
CA PRO A 265 -5.80 -16.36 23.78
C PRO A 265 -6.63 -16.63 22.51
N LEU A 266 -7.10 -15.58 21.84
CA LEU A 266 -7.83 -15.69 20.57
C LEU A 266 -6.95 -16.34 19.51
N LEU A 267 -5.74 -15.84 19.29
CA LEU A 267 -4.83 -16.35 18.26
C LEU A 267 -4.44 -17.82 18.50
N LEU A 268 -4.23 -18.21 19.76
CA LEU A 268 -3.94 -19.60 20.13
C LEU A 268 -5.14 -20.51 19.86
N ALA A 269 -6.35 -20.10 20.23
CA ALA A 269 -7.57 -20.86 19.93
C ALA A 269 -7.75 -21.05 18.43
N GLN A 270 -7.56 -19.99 17.64
CA GLN A 270 -7.67 -20.06 16.19
C GLN A 270 -6.60 -20.95 15.55
N ALA A 271 -5.36 -20.92 16.08
CA ALA A 271 -4.30 -21.81 15.64
C ALA A 271 -4.63 -23.28 15.95
N GLN A 272 -5.24 -23.56 17.10
CA GLN A 272 -5.68 -24.91 17.47
C GLN A 272 -6.80 -25.40 16.53
N THR A 273 -7.84 -24.59 16.30
CA THR A 273 -8.92 -24.93 15.35
C THR A 273 -8.39 -25.13 13.93
N ALA A 274 -7.50 -24.24 13.46
CA ALA A 274 -6.89 -24.38 12.15
C ALA A 274 -6.02 -25.64 12.03
N ALA A 275 -5.37 -26.07 13.12
CA ALA A 275 -4.57 -27.29 13.16
C ALA A 275 -5.42 -28.57 13.19
N SER A 276 -6.61 -28.55 13.80
CA SER A 276 -7.49 -29.72 13.89
C SER A 276 -8.31 -29.98 12.63
N GLY A 277 -8.95 -28.96 12.06
CA GLY A 277 -9.87 -29.13 10.91
C GLY A 277 -9.71 -28.07 9.82
N GLY A 278 -8.55 -27.39 9.79
CA GLY A 278 -8.18 -26.48 8.72
C GLY A 278 -8.88 -25.12 8.81
N LEU A 279 -8.64 -24.27 7.80
CA LEU A 279 -9.22 -22.92 7.79
C LEU A 279 -10.73 -22.93 7.51
N THR A 280 -11.28 -23.98 6.90
CA THR A 280 -12.72 -24.14 6.66
C THR A 280 -13.49 -24.29 7.96
N GLU A 281 -12.95 -25.10 8.90
CA GLU A 281 -13.50 -25.23 10.25
C GLU A 281 -13.39 -23.90 11.01
N LEU A 282 -12.21 -23.25 10.95
CA LEU A 282 -12.02 -21.94 11.59
C LEU A 282 -12.99 -20.86 11.06
N ALA A 283 -13.26 -20.87 9.76
CA ALA A 283 -14.14 -19.90 9.13
C ALA A 283 -15.63 -20.24 9.27
N ASP A 284 -15.96 -21.45 9.72
CA ASP A 284 -17.31 -22.02 9.73
C ASP A 284 -17.99 -21.88 8.36
N LYS A 285 -17.28 -22.30 7.30
CA LYS A 285 -17.72 -22.14 5.92
C LYS A 285 -17.40 -23.34 5.04
N GLU A 286 -18.28 -23.58 4.07
CA GLU A 286 -18.06 -24.56 3.03
C GLU A 286 -16.82 -24.22 2.17
N PRO A 287 -16.07 -25.25 1.73
CA PRO A 287 -14.94 -25.06 0.81
C PRO A 287 -15.38 -24.40 -0.50
N ILE A 288 -14.58 -23.46 -0.99
CA ILE A 288 -14.81 -22.79 -2.27
C ILE A 288 -14.20 -23.59 -3.42
N GLY A 289 -14.98 -23.79 -4.49
CA GLY A 289 -14.51 -24.43 -5.72
C GLY A 289 -13.32 -23.72 -6.35
N ARG A 290 -12.30 -24.49 -6.78
CA ARG A 290 -11.06 -23.93 -7.36
C ARG A 290 -11.30 -23.20 -8.69
N ASP A 291 -12.30 -23.62 -9.46
CA ASP A 291 -12.75 -22.95 -10.67
C ASP A 291 -13.28 -21.53 -10.37
N LEU A 292 -14.05 -21.38 -9.29
CA LEU A 292 -14.54 -20.10 -8.83
C LEU A 292 -13.40 -19.22 -8.32
N LEU A 293 -12.45 -19.78 -7.58
CA LEU A 293 -11.25 -19.06 -7.15
C LEU A 293 -10.44 -18.56 -8.34
N TRP A 294 -10.27 -19.37 -9.39
CA TRP A 294 -9.52 -18.96 -10.56
C TRP A 294 -10.23 -17.87 -11.36
N ARG A 295 -11.55 -18.02 -11.55
CA ARG A 295 -12.39 -17.00 -12.19
C ARG A 295 -12.33 -15.69 -11.43
N ASN A 296 -12.42 -15.73 -10.11
CA ASN A 296 -12.36 -14.54 -9.26
C ASN A 296 -10.98 -13.88 -9.29
N LEU A 297 -9.90 -14.65 -9.16
CA LEU A 297 -8.54 -14.10 -9.26
C LEU A 297 -8.28 -13.45 -10.62
N TRP A 298 -8.78 -14.04 -11.71
CA TRP A 298 -8.67 -13.45 -13.03
C TRP A 298 -9.52 -12.18 -13.19
N GLN A 299 -10.83 -12.30 -12.99
CA GLN A 299 -11.79 -11.23 -13.27
C GLN A 299 -11.75 -10.13 -12.21
N ALA A 300 -11.94 -10.49 -10.94
CA ALA A 300 -11.91 -9.53 -9.86
C ALA A 300 -10.47 -9.12 -9.55
N GLY A 301 -9.53 -10.06 -9.45
CA GLY A 301 -8.15 -9.75 -9.08
C GLY A 301 -7.40 -8.95 -10.15
N PHE A 302 -7.13 -9.53 -11.32
CA PHE A 302 -6.25 -8.90 -12.30
C PHE A 302 -6.94 -7.89 -13.22
N VAL A 303 -8.12 -8.23 -13.74
CA VAL A 303 -8.84 -7.35 -14.66
C VAL A 303 -9.45 -6.17 -13.90
N ALA A 304 -10.28 -6.42 -12.89
CA ALA A 304 -10.99 -5.33 -12.22
C ALA A 304 -10.06 -4.36 -11.49
N HIS A 305 -9.07 -4.84 -10.72
CA HIS A 305 -8.18 -3.94 -9.97
C HIS A 305 -7.21 -3.15 -10.83
N TYR A 306 -6.57 -3.84 -11.78
CA TYR A 306 -5.41 -3.30 -12.46
C TYR A 306 -5.66 -3.01 -13.94
N GLY A 307 -6.80 -3.42 -14.51
CA GLY A 307 -6.99 -3.40 -15.96
C GLY A 307 -6.01 -4.33 -16.68
N LEU A 308 -5.62 -5.43 -16.03
CA LEU A 308 -4.71 -6.49 -16.51
C LEU A 308 -3.26 -6.08 -16.82
N PHE A 309 -3.05 -5.06 -17.66
CA PHE A 309 -1.73 -4.73 -18.23
C PHE A 309 -0.65 -4.33 -17.20
N PRO A 310 -0.92 -3.54 -16.15
CA PRO A 310 0.09 -3.27 -15.12
C PRO A 310 0.63 -4.55 -14.47
N VAL A 311 -0.22 -5.56 -14.26
CA VAL A 311 0.19 -6.86 -13.71
C VAL A 311 1.06 -7.62 -14.72
N LEU A 312 0.67 -7.66 -16.00
CA LEU A 312 1.44 -8.32 -17.05
C LEU A 312 2.82 -7.67 -17.30
N LEU A 313 2.93 -6.36 -17.11
CA LEU A 313 4.17 -5.61 -17.30
C LEU A 313 5.09 -5.64 -16.07
N ALA A 314 4.56 -5.95 -14.89
CA ALA A 314 5.34 -5.97 -13.65
C ALA A 314 6.53 -6.96 -13.67
N PRO A 315 6.45 -8.19 -14.22
CA PRO A 315 7.60 -9.08 -14.33
C PRO A 315 8.76 -8.49 -15.14
N MET A 316 8.47 -7.87 -16.30
CA MET A 316 9.48 -7.22 -17.13
C MET A 316 10.14 -6.05 -16.38
N GLY A 317 9.34 -5.22 -15.72
CA GLY A 317 9.83 -4.09 -14.92
C GLY A 317 10.70 -4.52 -13.75
N THR A 318 10.30 -5.58 -13.06
CA THR A 318 11.06 -6.19 -11.96
C THR A 318 12.40 -6.71 -12.46
N TRP A 319 12.42 -7.40 -13.61
CA TRP A 319 13.66 -7.85 -14.23
C TRP A 319 14.60 -6.70 -14.59
N LEU A 320 14.06 -5.60 -15.14
CA LEU A 320 14.86 -4.38 -15.42
C LEU A 320 15.48 -3.82 -14.14
N LEU A 321 14.69 -3.73 -13.06
CA LEU A 321 15.17 -3.26 -11.76
C LEU A 321 16.24 -4.19 -11.16
N VAL A 322 16.07 -5.52 -11.25
CA VAL A 322 17.07 -6.49 -10.79
C VAL A 322 18.39 -6.31 -11.54
N ARG A 323 18.33 -6.11 -12.87
CA ARG A 323 19.54 -5.86 -13.67
C ARG A 323 20.22 -4.57 -13.24
N GLN A 324 19.45 -3.50 -13.07
CA GLN A 324 19.97 -2.20 -12.66
C GLN A 324 20.58 -2.25 -11.26
N ALA A 325 19.91 -2.89 -10.30
CA ALA A 325 20.40 -3.07 -8.93
C ALA A 325 21.69 -3.91 -8.85
N ARG A 326 21.95 -4.78 -9.83
CA ARG A 326 23.20 -5.54 -9.94
C ARG A 326 24.32 -4.78 -10.64
N SER A 327 23.99 -3.98 -11.66
CA SER A 327 24.99 -3.25 -12.46
C SER A 327 25.41 -1.93 -11.82
N GLU A 328 24.47 -1.23 -11.18
CA GLU A 328 24.70 0.07 -10.58
C GLU A 328 24.97 -0.08 -9.08
N ARG A 329 25.93 0.68 -8.55
CA ARG A 329 26.13 0.82 -7.09
C ARG A 329 25.04 1.71 -6.45
N ASN A 330 23.81 1.66 -6.96
CA ASN A 330 22.67 2.41 -6.43
C ASN A 330 22.03 1.57 -5.31
N LEU A 331 22.40 1.89 -4.07
CA LEU A 331 21.86 1.23 -2.88
C LEU A 331 20.33 1.31 -2.80
N ALA A 332 19.74 2.46 -3.12
CA ALA A 332 18.30 2.64 -3.02
C ALA A 332 17.56 1.74 -4.01
N ALA A 333 18.06 1.62 -5.24
CA ALA A 333 17.53 0.68 -6.23
C ALA A 333 17.60 -0.78 -5.75
N ALA A 334 18.70 -1.18 -5.11
CA ALA A 334 18.85 -2.52 -4.54
C ALA A 334 17.88 -2.79 -3.38
N VAL A 335 17.69 -1.82 -2.48
CA VAL A 335 16.72 -1.93 -1.37
C VAL A 335 15.29 -1.98 -1.90
N ILE A 336 14.93 -1.11 -2.85
CA ILE A 336 13.61 -1.14 -3.51
C ILE A 336 13.39 -2.49 -4.20
N CYS A 337 14.40 -3.01 -4.91
CA CYS A 337 14.32 -4.31 -5.55
C CYS A 337 14.06 -5.44 -4.54
N ALA A 338 14.75 -5.44 -3.40
CA ALA A 338 14.55 -6.43 -2.35
C ALA A 338 13.13 -6.34 -1.75
N LEU A 339 12.66 -5.12 -1.43
CA LEU A 339 11.31 -4.88 -0.92
C LEU A 339 10.23 -5.27 -1.95
N MET A 340 10.48 -5.00 -3.23
CA MET A 340 9.56 -5.34 -4.33
C MET A 340 9.45 -6.86 -4.51
N LEU A 341 10.57 -7.56 -4.57
CA LEU A 341 10.58 -9.02 -4.67
C LEU A 341 9.92 -9.67 -3.45
N ALA A 342 10.24 -9.20 -2.24
CA ALA A 342 9.60 -9.70 -1.03
C ALA A 342 8.09 -9.38 -1.03
N THR A 343 7.65 -8.22 -1.53
CA THR A 343 6.23 -7.89 -1.70
C THR A 343 5.54 -8.88 -2.63
N PHE A 344 6.14 -9.22 -3.77
CA PHE A 344 5.58 -10.21 -4.69
C PHE A 344 5.55 -11.61 -4.09
N VAL A 345 6.57 -12.01 -3.32
CA VAL A 345 6.56 -13.30 -2.61
C VAL A 345 5.43 -13.35 -1.59
N VAL A 346 5.30 -12.35 -0.73
CA VAL A 346 4.18 -12.23 0.25
C VAL A 346 2.84 -12.31 -0.47
N SER A 347 2.70 -11.57 -1.58
CA SER A 347 1.46 -11.51 -2.35
C SER A 347 1.13 -12.85 -3.00
N ALA A 348 2.12 -13.55 -3.55
CA ALA A 348 1.94 -14.86 -4.15
C ALA A 348 1.57 -15.92 -3.11
N LEU A 349 2.17 -15.88 -1.92
CA LEU A 349 1.82 -16.76 -0.81
C LEU A 349 0.34 -16.57 -0.43
N PHE A 350 -0.10 -15.32 -0.24
CA PHE A 350 -1.50 -15.04 0.11
C PHE A 350 -2.49 -15.27 -1.03
N ALA A 351 -2.07 -15.11 -2.29
CA ALA A 351 -2.88 -15.47 -3.45
C ALA A 351 -3.05 -17.00 -3.58
N ALA A 352 -2.03 -17.78 -3.20
CA ALA A 352 -2.07 -19.24 -3.23
C ALA A 352 -2.87 -19.84 -2.07
N MET A 353 -2.90 -19.17 -0.91
CA MET A 353 -3.57 -19.67 0.30
C MET A 353 -5.03 -20.12 0.05
N PRO A 354 -5.92 -19.33 -0.59
CA PRO A 354 -7.28 -19.78 -0.89
C PRO A 354 -7.36 -21.04 -1.75
N PHE A 355 -6.40 -21.31 -2.64
CA PHE A 355 -6.39 -22.53 -3.46
C PHE A 355 -5.99 -23.78 -2.66
N ILE A 356 -5.18 -23.58 -1.62
CA ILE A 356 -4.72 -24.63 -0.70
C ILE A 356 -5.79 -24.91 0.35
N THR A 357 -6.34 -23.86 0.95
CA THR A 357 -7.23 -23.96 2.10
C THR A 357 -8.71 -23.95 1.74
N GLN A 358 -9.04 -23.60 0.49
CA GLN A 358 -10.41 -23.44 -0.03
C GLN A 358 -11.25 -22.43 0.75
N VAL A 359 -10.60 -21.56 1.54
CA VAL A 359 -11.25 -20.45 2.25
C VAL A 359 -10.79 -19.13 1.68
N ASN A 360 -11.76 -18.27 1.40
CA ASN A 360 -11.48 -16.89 1.02
C ASN A 360 -11.14 -16.07 2.27
N SER A 361 -9.93 -16.25 2.80
CA SER A 361 -9.35 -15.42 3.87
C SER A 361 -8.22 -14.58 3.27
N SER A 362 -8.57 -13.44 2.71
CA SER A 362 -7.68 -12.59 1.93
C SER A 362 -7.10 -11.46 2.77
N THR A 363 -5.77 -11.40 2.91
CA THR A 363 -5.05 -10.33 3.61
C THR A 363 -4.96 -9.02 2.80
N ARG A 364 -5.86 -8.77 1.84
CA ARG A 364 -5.81 -7.64 0.90
C ARG A 364 -4.48 -7.57 0.14
N TRP A 365 -3.96 -8.73 -0.25
CA TRP A 365 -2.64 -8.90 -0.86
C TRP A 365 -2.51 -8.16 -2.20
N LEU A 366 -3.60 -8.04 -2.98
CA LEU A 366 -3.62 -7.26 -4.21
C LEU A 366 -3.23 -5.80 -3.93
N MET A 367 -3.87 -5.18 -2.95
CA MET A 367 -3.67 -3.77 -2.60
C MET A 367 -2.30 -3.52 -1.97
N PHE A 368 -1.82 -4.49 -1.20
CA PHE A 368 -0.46 -4.53 -0.68
C PHE A 368 0.59 -4.54 -1.81
N ALA A 369 0.36 -5.28 -2.89
CA ALA A 369 1.23 -5.34 -4.07
C ALA A 369 1.17 -4.10 -4.97
N GLY A 370 0.17 -3.23 -4.81
CA GLY A 370 -0.13 -2.15 -5.75
C GLY A 370 1.04 -1.20 -6.01
N TRP A 371 1.85 -0.91 -4.99
CA TRP A 371 3.04 -0.08 -5.15
C TRP A 371 4.10 -0.74 -6.05
N ALA A 372 4.35 -2.03 -5.83
CA ALA A 372 5.34 -2.80 -6.56
C ALA A 372 4.93 -2.97 -8.03
N ILE A 373 3.64 -3.25 -8.26
CA ILE A 373 3.04 -3.32 -9.60
C ILE A 373 3.18 -1.97 -10.32
N ALA A 374 2.84 -0.86 -9.67
CA ALA A 374 2.91 0.47 -10.28
C ALA A 374 4.35 0.87 -10.65
N VAL A 375 5.32 0.66 -9.74
CA VAL A 375 6.73 0.98 -10.01
C VAL A 375 7.31 0.08 -11.11
N ALA A 376 7.07 -1.22 -11.04
CA ALA A 376 7.59 -2.17 -12.04
C ALA A 376 6.96 -1.93 -13.42
N SER A 377 5.64 -1.81 -13.51
CA SER A 377 4.98 -1.53 -14.78
C SER A 377 5.43 -0.21 -15.39
N ALA A 378 5.66 0.84 -14.60
CA ALA A 378 6.21 2.10 -15.10
C ALA A 378 7.59 1.94 -15.75
N LEU A 379 8.48 1.12 -15.16
CA LEU A 379 9.79 0.81 -15.76
C LEU A 379 9.65 0.09 -17.10
N ALA A 380 8.76 -0.89 -17.18
CA ALA A 380 8.50 -1.63 -18.42
C ALA A 380 7.90 -0.73 -19.50
N ILE A 381 6.90 0.09 -19.15
CA ILE A 381 6.27 1.04 -20.07
C ILE A 381 7.28 2.06 -20.58
N ASP A 382 8.10 2.62 -19.70
CA ASP A 382 9.15 3.57 -20.09
C ASP A 382 10.14 2.96 -21.08
N ARG A 383 10.49 1.68 -20.91
CA ARG A 383 11.33 0.93 -21.84
C ARG A 383 10.64 0.73 -23.20
N LEU A 384 9.39 0.25 -23.19
CA LEU A 384 8.62 -0.02 -24.40
C LEU A 384 8.37 1.27 -25.21
N TRP A 385 8.02 2.37 -24.53
CA TRP A 385 7.71 3.66 -25.14
C TRP A 385 8.86 4.24 -25.97
N ARG A 386 10.12 3.94 -25.59
CA ARG A 386 11.31 4.46 -26.28
C ARG A 386 11.74 3.63 -27.49
N TRP A 387 11.16 2.46 -27.72
CA TRP A 387 11.64 1.53 -28.76
C TRP A 387 11.08 1.80 -30.14
N SER A 388 9.77 1.93 -30.29
CA SER A 388 9.13 2.09 -31.61
C SER A 388 7.79 2.79 -31.49
N TRP A 389 7.28 3.34 -32.60
CA TRP A 389 5.95 3.94 -32.65
C TRP A 389 4.83 2.90 -32.40
N ILE A 390 5.02 1.65 -32.84
CA ILE A 390 4.09 0.54 -32.58
C ILE A 390 3.96 0.31 -31.07
N ASN A 391 5.09 0.32 -30.34
CA ASN A 391 5.06 0.14 -28.89
C ASN A 391 4.37 1.32 -28.19
N LYS A 392 4.51 2.55 -28.71
CA LYS A 392 3.77 3.72 -28.18
C LYS A 392 2.27 3.55 -28.37
N LEU A 393 1.82 3.09 -29.54
CA LEU A 393 0.41 2.78 -29.78
C LEU A 393 -0.08 1.66 -28.86
N ALA A 394 0.69 0.59 -28.69
CA ALA A 394 0.35 -0.50 -27.79
C ALA A 394 0.20 -0.01 -26.33
N VAL A 395 1.17 0.77 -25.82
CA VAL A 395 1.08 1.38 -24.49
C VAL A 395 -0.14 2.32 -24.40
N GLY A 396 -0.43 3.09 -25.44
CA GLY A 396 -1.60 3.96 -25.50
C GLY A 396 -2.91 3.17 -25.41
N ALA A 397 -3.04 2.08 -26.16
CA ALA A 397 -4.19 1.18 -26.10
C ALA A 397 -4.35 0.51 -24.72
N MET A 398 -3.24 0.04 -24.13
CA MET A 398 -3.23 -0.50 -22.76
C MET A 398 -3.69 0.54 -21.74
N ALA A 399 -3.21 1.79 -21.85
CA ALA A 399 -3.59 2.87 -20.95
C ALA A 399 -5.08 3.21 -21.09
N LEU A 400 -5.60 3.30 -22.33
CA LEU A 400 -7.02 3.52 -22.58
C LEU A 400 -7.88 2.40 -21.98
N PHE A 401 -7.45 1.14 -22.09
CA PHE A 401 -8.14 0.01 -21.48
C PHE A 401 -8.17 0.13 -19.95
N VAL A 402 -7.03 0.42 -19.31
CA VAL A 402 -6.94 0.59 -17.85
C VAL A 402 -7.81 1.75 -17.38
N LEU A 403 -7.81 2.89 -18.10
CA LEU A 403 -8.65 4.05 -17.78
C LEU A 403 -10.13 3.76 -17.99
N GLY A 404 -10.51 3.06 -19.06
CA GLY A 404 -11.89 2.63 -19.30
C GLY A 404 -12.40 1.69 -18.21
N ASN A 405 -11.58 0.69 -17.84
CA ASN A 405 -11.85 -0.20 -16.70
C ASN A 405 -12.01 0.59 -15.40
N THR A 406 -11.13 1.55 -15.15
CA THR A 406 -11.19 2.39 -13.94
C THR A 406 -12.42 3.29 -13.93
N ALA A 407 -12.77 3.90 -15.05
CA ALA A 407 -13.99 4.68 -15.19
C ALA A 407 -15.24 3.84 -14.90
N TYR A 408 -15.28 2.59 -15.36
CA TYR A 408 -16.37 1.66 -15.04
C TYR A 408 -16.51 1.42 -13.53
N TYR A 409 -15.40 1.08 -12.85
CA TYR A 409 -15.42 0.85 -11.40
C TYR A 409 -15.53 2.12 -10.56
N TRP A 410 -15.39 3.29 -11.18
CA TRP A 410 -15.68 4.56 -10.54
C TRP A 410 -17.15 4.98 -10.72
N LEU A 411 -17.68 4.92 -11.94
CA LEU A 411 -19.04 5.32 -12.27
C LEU A 411 -20.09 4.31 -11.77
N GLY A 412 -19.78 3.01 -11.81
CA GLY A 412 -20.63 1.91 -11.34
C GLY A 412 -21.26 2.17 -9.96
N PRO A 413 -20.43 2.31 -8.91
CA PRO A 413 -20.90 2.54 -7.55
C PRO A 413 -21.47 3.95 -7.33
N MET A 414 -20.98 4.94 -8.07
CA MET A 414 -21.44 6.32 -7.98
C MET A 414 -22.86 6.50 -8.54
N LEU A 415 -23.07 6.15 -9.81
CA LEU A 415 -24.30 6.44 -10.54
C LEU A 415 -25.38 5.38 -10.33
N TRP A 416 -24.99 4.11 -10.23
CA TRP A 416 -25.92 2.98 -10.26
C TRP A 416 -25.89 2.12 -9.00
N ARG A 417 -25.09 2.48 -7.98
CA ARG A 417 -24.92 1.71 -6.73
C ARG A 417 -24.49 0.26 -6.97
N ILE A 418 -23.85 -0.02 -8.11
CA ILE A 418 -23.31 -1.35 -8.40
C ILE A 418 -22.11 -1.54 -7.49
N ARG A 419 -22.16 -2.58 -6.65
CA ARG A 419 -21.03 -2.90 -5.77
C ARG A 419 -19.85 -3.36 -6.63
N PRO A 420 -18.68 -2.71 -6.52
CA PRO A 420 -17.50 -3.23 -7.19
C PRO A 420 -17.06 -4.53 -6.49
N PRO A 421 -16.28 -5.39 -7.16
CA PRO A 421 -15.63 -6.50 -6.49
C PRO A 421 -14.91 -6.02 -5.23
N GLU A 422 -14.98 -6.81 -4.17
CA GLU A 422 -14.24 -6.50 -2.96
C GLU A 422 -12.73 -6.57 -3.23
N PRO A 423 -11.92 -5.66 -2.66
CA PRO A 423 -10.51 -5.54 -3.01
C PRO A 423 -9.60 -6.56 -2.30
N PHE A 424 -9.75 -7.84 -2.64
CA PHE A 424 -9.21 -8.99 -1.90
C PHE A 424 -8.37 -9.96 -2.71
#